data_AF-A0A9W6JW59-F1
#
_entry.id   AF-A0A9W6JW59-F1
#
_cell.length_a   1.000
_cell.length_b   1.000
_cell.length_c   1.000
_cell.angle_alpha   90.00
_cell.angle_beta   90.00
_cell.angle_gamma   90.00
#
_symmetry.space_group_name_H-M   'P 1'
#
loop_
_entity.id
_entity.type
_entity.pdbx_description
1 polymer ?
#
loop_
_entity_poly.entity_id
_entity_poly.type
_entity_poly.pdbx_seq_one_letter_code
_entity_poly.pdbx_strand_id
1 'polypeptide(L)' 'MAFGFGRLRLAARDFWALTPRELAAAMRALAGPARLPLDRAGLAGLMARFPD' A
#
# COMPACT_ATOMS: atom_id res chain seq x y z
N MET A 1 3.52 8.66 4.85
CA MET A 1 4.30 8.59 6.12
C MET A 1 4.02 7.33 6.94
N ALA A 2 2.77 6.91 7.15
CA ALA A 2 2.44 5.75 8.00
C ALA A 2 3.09 4.42 7.58
N PHE A 3 3.30 4.19 6.27
CA PHE A 3 4.00 2.99 5.79
C PHE A 3 5.49 2.98 6.19
N GLY A 4 6.22 4.07 5.93
CA GLY A 4 7.65 4.20 6.23
C GLY A 4 7.97 4.21 7.72
N PHE A 5 7.25 5.02 8.51
CA PHE A 5 7.52 5.16 9.96
C PHE A 5 6.75 4.15 10.81
N GLY A 6 5.56 3.75 10.39
CA GLY A 6 4.72 2.81 11.13
C GLY A 6 5.03 1.36 10.82
N ARG A 7 4.95 0.95 9.54
CA ARG A 7 5.12 -0.48 9.17
C ARG A 7 6.58 -0.89 9.00
N LEU A 8 7.42 -0.03 8.42
CA LEU A 8 8.85 -0.32 8.25
C LEU A 8 9.69 0.03 9.48
N ARG A 9 9.19 0.90 10.37
CA ARG A 9 9.87 1.39 11.58
C ARG A 9 11.27 1.97 11.31
N LEU A 10 11.48 2.52 10.11
CA LEU A 10 12.73 3.15 9.73
C LEU A 10 12.81 4.59 10.25
N ALA A 11 14.01 5.09 10.54
CA ALA A 11 14.19 6.52 10.73
C ALA A 11 13.98 7.26 9.39
N ALA A 12 13.64 8.55 9.44
CA ALA A 12 13.39 9.39 8.26
C ALA A 12 14.52 9.33 7.23
N ARG A 13 15.77 9.46 7.68
CA ARG A 13 16.94 9.39 6.80
C ARG A 13 17.02 8.05 6.05
N ASP A 14 16.75 6.94 6.75
CA ASP A 14 16.93 5.59 6.22
C ASP A 14 15.79 5.27 5.23
N PHE A 15 14.58 5.74 5.52
CA PHE A 15 13.45 5.66 4.60
C PHE A 15 13.69 6.45 3.30
N TRP A 16 14.24 7.66 3.39
CA TRP A 16 14.51 8.49 2.21
C TRP A 16 15.73 8.04 1.41
N ALA A 17 16.62 7.23 2.00
CA ALA A 17 17.75 6.63 1.29
C ALA A 17 17.34 5.40 0.45
N LEU A 18 16.15 4.83 0.66
CA LEU A 18 15.68 3.67 -0.11
C LEU A 18 15.51 4.00 -1.58
N THR A 19 15.95 3.08 -2.43
CA THR A 19 15.62 3.12 -3.85
C THR A 19 14.16 2.71 -4.09
N PRO A 20 13.54 3.11 -5.22
CA PRO A 20 12.19 2.66 -5.58
C PRO A 20 12.04 1.14 -5.63
N ARG A 21 13.10 0.41 -6.01
CA ARG A 21 13.09 -1.06 -6.08
C ARG A 21 13.04 -1.70 -4.70
N GLU A 22 13.83 -1.19 -3.76
CA GLU A 22 13.83 -1.66 -2.37
C GLU A 22 12.51 -1.33 -1.68
N LEU A 23 11.97 -0.13 -1.93
CA LEU A 23 10.64 0.25 -1.43
C LEU A 23 9.55 -0.70 -1.96
N ALA A 24 9.56 -1.03 -3.25
CA ALA A 24 8.61 -1.97 -3.82
C ALA A 24 8.74 -3.38 -3.22
N ALA A 25 9.97 -3.84 -2.94
CA ALA A 25 10.21 -5.12 -2.26
C ALA A 25 9.67 -5.12 -0.82
N ALA A 26 9.93 -4.05 -0.07
CA ALA A 26 9.40 -3.84 1.27
C ALA A 26 7.87 -3.81 1.30
N MET A 27 7.23 -3.16 0.31
CA MET A 27 5.76 -3.15 0.16
C MET A 27 5.20 -4.56 -0.06
N ARG A 28 5.80 -5.36 -0.95
CA ARG A 28 5.37 -6.76 -1.18
C ARG A 28 5.54 -7.62 0.08
N ALA A 29 6.64 -7.48 0.80
CA ALA A 29 6.89 -8.24 2.02
C ALA A 29 5.87 -7.94 3.13
N LEU A 30 5.46 -6.67 3.28
CA LEU A 30 4.60 -6.24 4.38
C LEU A 30 3.10 -6.21 4.06
N ALA A 31 2.72 -6.00 2.80
CA ALA A 31 1.33 -5.96 2.36
C ALA A 31 0.85 -7.27 1.73
N GLY A 32 1.77 -8.19 1.44
CA GLY A 32 1.50 -9.41 0.69
C GLY A 32 1.46 -9.15 -0.83
N PRO A 33 1.09 -10.18 -1.62
CA PRO A 33 0.94 -10.03 -3.06
C PRO A 33 -0.05 -8.92 -3.40
N ALA A 34 0.23 -8.19 -4.49
CA ALA A 34 -0.68 -7.16 -4.98
C ALA A 34 -2.06 -7.78 -5.20
N ARG A 35 -3.08 -7.22 -4.54
CA ARG A 35 -4.46 -7.59 -4.85
C ARG A 35 -4.78 -7.13 -6.27
N LEU A 36 -5.59 -7.91 -6.97
CA LEU A 36 -6.09 -7.52 -8.28
C LEU A 36 -6.70 -6.11 -8.19
N PRO A 37 -6.53 -5.27 -9.21
CA PRO A 37 -7.22 -3.99 -9.28
C PRO A 37 -8.72 -4.18 -9.03
N LEU A 38 -9.35 -3.25 -8.32
CA LEU A 38 -10.79 -3.26 -8.13
C LEU A 38 -11.46 -3.22 -9.50
N ASP A 39 -12.29 -4.21 -9.79
CA ASP A 39 -13.03 -4.27 -11.04
C ASP A 39 -14.29 -3.40 -10.97
N ARG A 40 -14.93 -3.20 -12.12
CA ARG A 40 -16.12 -2.36 -12.22
C ARG A 40 -17.29 -2.92 -11.38
N ALA A 41 -17.41 -4.25 -11.30
CA ALA A 41 -18.44 -4.90 -10.51
C ALA A 41 -18.23 -4.67 -9.00
N GLY A 42 -16.99 -4.83 -8.52
CA GLY A 42 -16.61 -4.55 -7.14
C GLY A 42 -16.83 -3.08 -6.78
N LEU A 43 -16.50 -2.15 -7.67
CA LEU A 43 -16.78 -0.73 -7.45
C LEU A 43 -18.29 -0.46 -7.36
N ALA A 44 -19.10 -1.00 -8.27
CA ALA A 44 -20.55 -0.85 -8.22
C ALA A 44 -21.15 -1.41 -6.91
N GLY A 45 -20.63 -2.55 -6.43
CA GLY A 45 -21.00 -3.11 -5.14
C GLY A 45 -20.67 -2.20 -3.95
N LEU A 46 -19.52 -1.51 -3.98
CA LEU A 46 -19.17 -0.53 -2.95
C LEU A 46 -20.08 0.69 -3.00
N MET A 47 -20.39 1.22 -4.18
CA MET A 47 -21.30 2.36 -4.35
C MET A 47 -22.71 2.06 -3.84
N ALA A 48 -23.21 0.83 -4.07
CA ALA A 48 -24.50 0.41 -3.54
C ALA A 48 -24.49 0.23 -2.01
N ARG A 49 -23.35 -0.15 -1.43
CA ARG A 49 -23.19 -0.41 0.00
C ARG A 49 -22.96 0.86 0.82
N PHE A 50 -22.34 1.87 0.23
CA PHE A 50 -22.03 3.16 0.85
C PHE A 50 -22.54 4.28 -0.07
N PRO A 51 -23.86 4.56 -0.07
CA PRO A 51 -24.51 5.48 -1.01
C PRO A 51 -24.36 6.98 -0.67
N ASP A 52 -23.73 7.31 0.46
CA ASP A 52 -23.55 8.64 1.05
C ASP A 52 -22.22 9.32 0.70
#